data_AF-A0A970TR09-F1
#
_entry.id   AF-A0A970TR09-F1
#
_cell.length_a   1.000
_cell.length_b   1.000
_cell.length_c   1.000
_cell.angle_alpha   90.00
_cell.angle_beta   90.00
_cell.angle_gamma   90.00
#
_symmetry.space_group_name_H-M   'P 1'
#
loop_
_entity.id
_entity.type
_entity.pdbx_description
1 polymer ?
#
loop_
_entity_poly.entity_id
_entity_poly.type
_entity_poly.pdbx_seq_one_letter_code
_entity_poly.pdbx_strand_id
1 'polypeptide(L)'
;MWYIYSSGKNNHYPLEVGYRAIDSGEISYNYDLVRSWCQEGCESYGSGGCAPWAPPFSALEIDYPYGVVFFARYYTKYLPATYASSKMPYMQYRFPDIIISALFTRLGYRVLDSIAENILFLNSGHCMGCGLAICNYMRGYRYCINPQRRTYAIGATGIEAAKLLQQVFGIKLQWYISGEEKVESISKVMGLFCQERQAQNRILDNMLNNLNALSCTRFTIPGSRYQMMVKSLAYDLIH
;
A
#
# COMPACT_ATOMS: atom_id res chain seq x y z
N MET A 1 0.74 -14.09 -5.01
CA MET A 1 0.09 -15.09 -4.12
C MET A 1 -1.26 -14.55 -3.66
N TRP A 2 -2.16 -15.42 -3.20
CA TRP A 2 -3.42 -14.96 -2.58
C TRP A 2 -3.20 -14.60 -1.10
N TYR A 3 -3.93 -13.62 -0.61
CA TYR A 3 -3.98 -13.23 0.80
C TYR A 3 -5.44 -13.00 1.18
N ILE A 4 -5.90 -13.60 2.27
CA ILE A 4 -7.29 -13.48 2.72
C ILE A 4 -7.38 -12.42 3.82
N TYR A 5 -7.73 -11.19 3.42
CA TYR A 5 -7.96 -10.11 4.38
C TYR A 5 -9.25 -10.37 5.16
N SER A 6 -9.15 -10.42 6.48
CA SER A 6 -10.30 -10.62 7.36
C SER A 6 -10.66 -9.33 8.09
N SER A 7 -11.90 -8.86 7.89
CA SER A 7 -12.46 -7.78 8.69
C SER A 7 -13.00 -8.32 10.03
N GLY A 8 -13.13 -7.45 11.04
CA GLY A 8 -13.61 -7.83 12.38
C GLY A 8 -14.99 -8.50 12.42
N LYS A 9 -15.81 -8.41 11.37
CA LYS A 9 -17.17 -8.96 11.26
C LYS A 9 -17.24 -10.32 10.54
N ASN A 10 -16.19 -11.15 10.61
CA ASN A 10 -16.10 -12.44 9.90
C ASN A 10 -16.20 -12.35 8.35
N ASN A 11 -16.06 -11.17 7.75
CA ASN A 11 -15.98 -11.07 6.30
C ASN A 11 -14.53 -11.26 5.83
N HIS A 12 -14.38 -12.01 4.74
CA HIS A 12 -13.10 -12.39 4.16
C HIS A 12 -13.03 -11.93 2.72
N TYR A 13 -11.94 -11.27 2.37
CA TYR A 13 -11.74 -10.68 1.05
C TYR A 13 -10.44 -11.18 0.44
N PRO A 14 -10.49 -11.88 -0.70
CA PRO A 14 -9.29 -12.35 -1.37
C PRO A 14 -8.58 -11.15 -2.04
N LEU A 15 -7.31 -11.00 -1.71
CA LEU A 15 -6.40 -10.06 -2.35
C LEU A 15 -5.32 -10.84 -3.08
N GLU A 16 -4.96 -10.42 -4.28
CA GLU A 16 -3.69 -10.82 -4.86
C GLU A 16 -2.61 -9.92 -4.29
N VAL A 17 -1.53 -10.51 -3.78
CA VAL A 17 -0.40 -9.77 -3.23
C VAL A 17 0.92 -10.32 -3.76
N GLY A 18 1.93 -9.47 -3.77
CA GLY A 18 3.29 -9.86 -4.10
C GLY A 18 4.29 -8.84 -3.63
N TYR A 19 5.54 -9.26 -3.51
CA TYR A 19 6.63 -8.41 -3.07
C TYR A 19 7.93 -8.83 -3.74
N ARG A 20 8.81 -7.85 -3.97
CA ARG A 20 10.13 -8.05 -4.58
C ARG A 20 11.14 -7.10 -3.97
N ALA A 21 12.39 -7.57 -3.88
CA ALA A 21 13.53 -6.66 -3.69
C ALA A 21 13.66 -5.74 -4.90
N ILE A 22 14.16 -4.53 -4.64
CA ILE A 22 14.53 -3.54 -5.63
C ILE A 22 15.74 -2.75 -5.12
N ASP A 23 16.58 -2.28 -6.02
CA ASP A 23 17.57 -1.27 -5.71
C ASP A 23 16.97 0.12 -5.96
N SER A 24 17.12 1.05 -5.03
CA SER A 24 16.42 2.35 -5.09
C SER A 24 16.73 3.13 -6.37
N GLY A 25 17.95 3.00 -6.90
CA GLY A 25 18.35 3.62 -8.17
C GLY A 25 17.63 3.08 -9.42
N GLU A 26 16.88 1.97 -9.31
CA GLU A 26 16.03 1.45 -10.39
C GLU A 26 14.64 2.10 -10.43
N ILE A 27 14.27 2.85 -9.38
CA ILE A 27 12.93 3.44 -9.25
C ILE A 27 12.86 4.73 -10.06
N SER A 28 11.92 4.78 -11.00
CA SER A 28 11.61 5.99 -11.73
C SER A 28 10.81 6.97 -10.86
N TYR A 29 11.27 8.22 -10.77
CA TYR A 29 10.61 9.29 -10.04
C TYR A 29 10.64 10.62 -10.80
N ASN A 30 9.60 11.43 -10.60
CA ASN A 30 9.51 12.82 -11.04
C ASN A 30 8.74 13.61 -9.98
N TYR A 31 9.47 14.29 -9.09
CA TYR A 31 8.88 14.93 -7.93
C TYR A 31 7.87 16.02 -8.30
N ASP A 32 8.21 16.89 -9.24
CA ASP A 32 7.36 18.03 -9.61
C ASP A 32 6.08 17.57 -10.30
N LEU A 33 6.18 16.59 -11.22
CA LEU A 33 5.04 16.03 -11.92
C LEU A 33 4.07 15.32 -10.95
N VAL A 34 4.58 14.45 -10.08
CA VAL A 34 3.68 13.73 -9.16
C VAL A 34 3.12 14.67 -8.09
N ARG A 35 3.89 15.68 -7.68
CA ARG A 35 3.41 16.73 -6.78
C ARG A 35 2.26 17.52 -7.40
N SER A 36 2.31 17.88 -8.68
CA SER A 36 1.20 18.60 -9.32
C SER A 36 -0.07 17.75 -9.33
N TRP A 37 0.03 16.44 -9.65
CA TRP A 37 -1.10 15.52 -9.55
C TRP A 37 -1.68 15.44 -8.13
N CYS A 38 -0.82 15.40 -7.11
CA CYS A 38 -1.26 15.41 -5.71
C CYS A 38 -1.99 16.71 -5.36
N GLN A 39 -1.45 17.85 -5.79
CA GLN A 39 -2.03 19.17 -5.50
C GLN A 39 -3.40 19.35 -6.16
N GLU A 40 -3.58 18.84 -7.38
CA GLU A 40 -4.84 18.95 -8.13
C GLU A 40 -5.90 17.95 -7.67
N GLY A 41 -5.50 16.73 -7.30
CA GLY A 41 -6.42 15.60 -7.16
C GLY A 41 -6.55 14.98 -5.76
N CYS A 42 -5.77 15.41 -4.77
CA CYS A 42 -5.72 14.74 -3.46
C CYS A 42 -6.17 15.65 -2.30
N GLU A 43 -7.26 15.27 -1.63
CA GLU A 43 -7.75 15.93 -0.40
C GLU A 43 -6.72 15.92 0.75
N SER A 44 -5.75 15.01 0.71
CA SER A 44 -4.68 14.90 1.72
C SER A 44 -3.42 15.71 1.38
N TYR A 45 -3.43 16.47 0.27
CA TYR A 45 -2.35 17.40 -0.05
C TYR A 45 -2.15 18.40 1.09
N GLY A 46 -0.89 18.66 1.45
CA GLY A 46 -0.54 19.49 2.60
C GLY A 46 -0.56 18.75 3.95
N SER A 47 -0.94 17.47 4.01
CA SER A 47 -0.77 16.66 5.21
C SER A 47 0.71 16.29 5.42
N GLY A 48 1.10 15.99 6.66
CA GLY A 48 2.51 15.70 6.99
C GLY A 48 3.10 14.48 6.27
N GLY A 49 2.29 13.55 5.78
CA GLY A 49 2.76 12.41 4.97
C GLY A 49 2.73 12.66 3.47
N CYS A 50 2.30 13.83 3.03
CA CYS A 50 2.07 14.16 1.63
C CYS A 50 2.90 15.37 1.20
N ALA A 51 2.91 15.67 -0.10
CA ALA A 51 3.52 16.89 -0.62
C ALA A 51 2.80 18.13 -0.02
N PRO A 52 3.52 19.24 0.23
CA PRO A 52 4.96 19.47 -0.02
C PRO A 52 5.86 19.01 1.14
N TRP A 53 5.32 18.34 2.17
CA TRP A 53 6.06 18.01 3.39
C TRP A 53 6.80 16.67 3.34
N ALA A 54 6.49 15.84 2.33
CA ALA A 54 7.23 14.63 2.03
C ALA A 54 8.51 14.99 1.24
N PRO A 55 9.67 14.41 1.61
CA PRO A 55 10.91 14.63 0.90
C PRO A 55 10.88 14.02 -0.51
N PRO A 56 11.61 14.59 -1.48
CA PRO A 56 11.77 13.98 -2.79
C PRO A 56 12.54 12.66 -2.67
N PHE A 57 12.21 11.69 -3.53
CA PHE A 57 12.83 10.37 -3.50
C PHE A 57 14.33 10.40 -3.80
N SER A 58 14.79 11.37 -4.61
CA SER A 58 16.22 11.61 -4.86
C SER A 58 17.04 11.88 -3.60
N ALA A 59 16.43 12.46 -2.56
CA ALA A 59 17.09 12.63 -1.27
C ALA A 59 17.06 11.36 -0.43
N LEU A 60 16.03 10.52 -0.62
CA LEU A 60 15.83 9.29 0.15
C LEU A 60 16.67 8.12 -0.39
N GLU A 61 16.86 8.01 -1.70
CA GLU A 61 17.56 6.88 -2.31
C GLU A 61 19.04 6.80 -1.91
N ILE A 62 19.65 7.94 -1.54
CA ILE A 62 21.02 8.02 -1.04
C ILE A 62 21.14 7.33 0.33
N ASP A 63 20.21 7.66 1.23
CA ASP A 63 20.20 7.12 2.60
C ASP A 63 19.58 5.72 2.68
N TYR A 64 18.84 5.30 1.64
CA TYR A 64 18.13 4.04 1.60
C TYR A 64 18.28 3.37 0.21
N PRO A 65 19.46 2.85 -0.14
CA PRO A 65 19.77 2.31 -1.47
C PRO A 65 19.08 0.97 -1.79
N TYR A 66 18.54 0.27 -0.80
CA TYR A 66 17.87 -1.02 -0.99
C TYR A 66 16.43 -0.96 -0.51
N GLY A 67 15.52 -1.64 -1.21
CA GLY A 67 14.11 -1.67 -0.83
C GLY A 67 13.40 -2.99 -1.10
N VAL A 68 12.23 -3.14 -0.46
CA VAL A 68 11.23 -4.15 -0.79
C VAL A 68 9.96 -3.43 -1.18
N VAL A 69 9.51 -3.66 -2.41
CA VAL A 69 8.23 -3.15 -2.91
C VAL A 69 7.18 -4.22 -2.67
N PHE A 70 6.00 -3.81 -2.18
CA PHE A 70 4.87 -4.70 -1.96
C PHE A 70 3.65 -4.15 -2.69
N PHE A 71 2.98 -5.00 -3.48
CA PHE A 71 1.69 -4.66 -4.07
C PHE A 71 0.56 -5.50 -3.47
N ALA A 72 -0.64 -4.93 -3.52
CA ALA A 72 -1.88 -5.65 -3.31
C ALA A 72 -2.90 -5.20 -4.34
N ARG A 73 -3.69 -6.16 -4.81
CA ARG A 73 -4.74 -6.00 -5.80
C ARG A 73 -6.03 -6.62 -5.30
N TYR A 74 -7.10 -5.86 -5.40
CA TYR A 74 -8.47 -6.30 -5.14
C TYR A 74 -9.22 -6.34 -6.47
N TYR A 75 -9.72 -7.50 -6.87
CA TYR A 75 -10.53 -7.64 -8.08
C TYR A 75 -11.98 -7.23 -7.80
N THR A 76 -12.54 -6.38 -8.65
CA THR A 76 -13.88 -5.79 -8.45
C THR A 76 -15.00 -6.82 -8.50
N LYS A 77 -14.77 -7.98 -9.13
CA LYS A 77 -15.70 -9.13 -9.06
C LYS A 77 -15.94 -9.66 -7.65
N TYR A 78 -15.03 -9.40 -6.71
CA TYR A 78 -15.18 -9.78 -5.30
C TYR A 78 -15.83 -8.69 -4.45
N LEU A 79 -16.35 -7.61 -5.04
CA LEU A 79 -17.09 -6.60 -4.29
C LEU A 79 -18.34 -7.21 -3.65
N PRO A 80 -18.62 -6.91 -2.37
CA PRO A 80 -19.91 -7.26 -1.78
C PRO A 80 -21.06 -6.64 -2.57
N ALA A 81 -22.20 -7.32 -2.64
CA ALA A 81 -23.36 -6.91 -3.45
C ALA A 81 -23.77 -5.44 -3.22
N THR A 82 -23.72 -4.97 -1.96
CA THR A 82 -24.01 -3.57 -1.60
C THR A 82 -23.10 -2.56 -2.30
N TYR A 83 -21.82 -2.87 -2.49
CA TYR A 83 -20.90 -1.99 -3.18
C TYR A 83 -20.98 -2.20 -4.70
N ALA A 84 -21.05 -3.45 -5.17
CA ALA A 84 -21.11 -3.78 -6.60
C ALA A 84 -22.33 -3.16 -7.32
N SER A 85 -23.45 -3.00 -6.61
CA SER A 85 -24.69 -2.41 -7.12
C SER A 85 -24.79 -0.89 -6.94
N SER A 86 -23.82 -0.26 -6.27
CA SER A 86 -23.85 1.18 -6.03
C SER A 86 -23.79 1.95 -7.35
N LYS A 87 -24.68 2.95 -7.53
CA LYS A 87 -24.63 3.86 -8.68
C LYS A 87 -23.53 4.92 -8.59
N MET A 88 -22.85 5.03 -7.44
CA MET A 88 -21.76 5.97 -7.22
C MET A 88 -20.42 5.24 -7.39
N PRO A 89 -19.67 5.45 -8.50
CA PRO A 89 -18.40 4.75 -8.76
C PRO A 89 -17.39 4.91 -7.62
N TYR A 90 -17.33 6.11 -7.04
CA TYR A 90 -16.51 6.40 -5.86
C TYR A 90 -16.71 5.38 -4.72
N MET A 91 -17.96 5.01 -4.42
CA MET A 91 -18.25 4.03 -3.37
C MET A 91 -17.80 2.61 -3.72
N GLN A 92 -17.82 2.26 -5.02
CA GLN A 92 -17.32 0.97 -5.50
C GLN A 92 -15.81 0.84 -5.28
N TYR A 93 -15.06 1.90 -5.54
CA TYR A 93 -13.59 1.88 -5.51
C TYR A 93 -13.00 2.28 -4.15
N ARG A 94 -13.74 3.06 -3.35
CA ARG A 94 -13.36 3.38 -1.97
C ARG A 94 -13.31 2.15 -1.07
N PHE A 95 -14.17 1.15 -1.31
CA PHE A 95 -14.18 -0.06 -0.49
C PHE A 95 -12.86 -0.87 -0.61
N PRO A 96 -12.40 -1.26 -1.82
CA PRO A 96 -11.09 -1.84 -2.01
C PRO A 96 -9.94 -0.97 -1.50
N ASP A 97 -10.02 0.35 -1.72
CA ASP A 97 -9.02 1.33 -1.29
C ASP A 97 -8.78 1.26 0.23
N ILE A 98 -9.86 1.24 1.03
CA ILE A 98 -9.79 1.15 2.48
C ILE A 98 -9.14 -0.18 2.92
N ILE A 99 -9.52 -1.30 2.29
CA ILE A 99 -8.97 -2.62 2.63
C ILE A 99 -7.47 -2.66 2.39
N ILE A 100 -7.02 -2.25 1.20
CA ILE A 100 -5.60 -2.31 0.83
C ILE A 100 -4.78 -1.32 1.67
N SER A 101 -5.28 -0.10 1.89
CA SER A 101 -4.58 0.91 2.70
C SER A 101 -4.42 0.46 4.15
N ALA A 102 -5.45 -0.19 4.71
CA ALA A 102 -5.39 -0.75 6.05
C ALA A 102 -4.39 -1.92 6.14
N LEU A 103 -4.34 -2.80 5.13
CA LEU A 103 -3.34 -3.86 5.04
C LEU A 103 -1.93 -3.29 5.03
N PHE A 104 -1.63 -2.35 4.13
CA PHE A 104 -0.28 -1.79 4.00
C PHE A 104 0.17 -1.03 5.24
N THR A 105 -0.73 -0.25 5.85
CA THR A 105 -0.42 0.46 7.08
C THR A 105 -0.05 -0.51 8.20
N ARG A 106 -0.83 -1.59 8.38
CA ARG A 106 -0.53 -2.61 9.39
C ARG A 106 0.76 -3.37 9.09
N LEU A 107 0.95 -3.76 7.82
CA LEU A 107 2.14 -4.48 7.40
C LEU A 107 3.40 -3.64 7.59
N GLY A 108 3.40 -2.38 7.14
CA GLY A 108 4.53 -1.48 7.29
C GLY A 108 4.91 -1.28 8.75
N TYR A 109 3.97 -0.93 9.63
CA TYR A 109 4.27 -0.82 11.06
C TYR A 109 4.72 -2.15 11.67
N ARG A 110 4.13 -3.28 11.28
CA ARG A 110 4.57 -4.58 11.77
C ARG A 110 6.04 -4.85 11.40
N VAL A 111 6.45 -4.50 10.18
CA VAL A 111 7.84 -4.64 9.75
C VAL A 111 8.74 -3.75 10.58
N LEU A 112 8.39 -2.47 10.75
CA LEU A 112 9.13 -1.51 11.59
C LEU A 112 9.29 -2.01 13.03
N ASP A 113 8.24 -2.61 13.61
CA ASP A 113 8.27 -3.14 14.97
C ASP A 113 9.09 -4.45 15.09
N SER A 114 9.18 -5.22 14.00
CA SER A 114 9.84 -6.54 13.98
C SER A 114 11.33 -6.48 13.63
N ILE A 115 11.79 -5.43 12.97
CA ILE A 115 13.16 -5.30 12.48
C ILE A 115 13.76 -4.06 13.14
N ALA A 116 14.71 -4.27 14.06
CA ALA A 116 15.38 -3.21 14.81
C ALA A 116 16.42 -2.45 13.97
N GLU A 117 16.00 -1.92 12.82
CA GLU A 117 16.85 -1.23 11.85
C GLU A 117 16.18 0.03 11.33
N ASN A 118 16.99 0.94 10.78
CA ASN A 118 16.49 2.17 10.15
C ASN A 118 15.80 1.83 8.82
N ILE A 119 14.49 1.57 8.87
CA ILE A 119 13.65 1.30 7.70
C ILE A 119 12.78 2.53 7.41
N LEU A 120 12.91 3.05 6.19
CA LEU A 120 11.98 4.04 5.64
C LEU A 120 10.74 3.34 5.09
N PHE A 121 9.59 3.65 5.69
CA PHE A 121 8.29 3.15 5.21
C PHE A 121 7.57 4.20 4.35
N LEU A 122 7.48 3.92 3.04
CA LEU A 122 6.65 4.65 2.09
C LEU A 122 5.31 3.91 1.90
N ASN A 123 4.23 4.47 2.45
CA ASN A 123 2.89 3.88 2.39
C ASN A 123 2.21 4.17 1.04
N SER A 124 1.13 3.46 0.70
CA SER A 124 0.38 3.70 -0.54
C SER A 124 -0.54 4.92 -0.52
N GLY A 125 -0.65 5.60 0.61
CA GLY A 125 -1.51 6.77 0.82
C GLY A 125 -0.97 7.65 1.94
N HIS A 126 -1.77 8.62 2.37
CA HIS A 126 -1.39 9.57 3.42
C HIS A 126 -0.96 8.89 4.73
N CYS A 127 -0.21 9.62 5.55
CA CYS A 127 0.24 9.14 6.85
C CYS A 127 -0.94 8.83 7.78
N MET A 128 -1.03 7.58 8.26
CA MET A 128 -2.04 7.13 9.22
C MET A 128 -1.48 6.94 10.65
N GLY A 129 -0.28 7.48 10.93
CA GLY A 129 0.39 7.30 12.23
C GLY A 129 -0.34 7.89 13.44
N CYS A 130 -1.25 8.83 13.21
CA CYS A 130 -2.10 9.42 14.25
C CYS A 130 -3.52 8.81 14.31
N GLY A 131 -3.78 7.74 13.56
CA GLY A 131 -5.11 7.14 13.44
C GLY A 131 -6.13 8.12 12.84
N LEU A 132 -7.22 8.37 13.57
CA LEU A 132 -8.32 9.25 13.13
C LEU A 132 -8.10 10.74 13.47
N ALA A 133 -7.01 11.09 14.16
CA ALA A 133 -6.76 12.47 14.53
C ALA A 133 -6.34 13.32 13.31
N ILE A 134 -6.88 14.54 13.24
CA ILE A 134 -6.51 15.50 12.18
C ILE A 134 -5.02 15.83 12.28
N CYS A 135 -4.31 15.72 11.15
CA CYS A 135 -2.88 16.00 11.07
C CYS A 135 -2.55 17.47 11.40
N ASN A 136 -1.50 17.71 12.18
CA ASN A 136 -1.09 19.08 12.55
C ASN A 136 -0.74 19.97 11.35
N TYR A 137 -0.19 19.40 10.28
CA TYR A 137 0.05 20.14 9.05
C TYR A 137 -1.24 20.63 8.40
N MET A 138 -2.32 19.84 8.45
CA MET A 138 -3.64 20.26 7.99
C MET A 138 -4.28 21.33 8.88
N ARG A 139 -3.78 21.51 10.10
CA ARG A 139 -4.18 22.57 11.03
C ARG A 139 -3.33 23.85 10.91
N GLY A 140 -2.36 23.87 9.99
CA GLY A 140 -1.46 25.00 9.77
C GLY A 140 -0.15 24.97 10.57
N TYR A 141 0.08 23.93 11.40
CA TYR A 141 1.35 23.77 12.12
C TYR A 141 2.42 23.14 11.22
N ARG A 142 3.70 23.46 11.46
CA ARG A 142 4.83 22.92 10.67
C ARG A 142 5.59 21.81 11.40
N TYR A 143 4.89 20.94 12.12
CA TYR A 143 5.50 19.81 12.83
C TYR A 143 4.55 18.62 12.95
N CYS A 144 5.12 17.42 13.06
CA CYS A 144 4.36 16.20 13.34
C CYS A 144 4.27 15.97 14.85
N ILE A 145 3.08 15.68 15.37
CA ILE A 145 2.90 15.31 16.79
C ILE A 145 3.44 13.91 17.12
N ASN A 146 3.52 13.03 16.11
CA ASN A 146 3.99 11.65 16.24
C ASN A 146 5.10 11.36 15.21
N PRO A 147 6.27 12.02 15.31
CA PRO A 147 7.32 11.92 14.30
C PRO A 147 7.81 10.47 14.11
N GLN A 148 7.86 9.67 15.18
CA GLN A 148 8.27 8.26 15.14
C GLN A 148 7.29 7.35 14.38
N ARG A 149 6.04 7.80 14.19
CA ARG A 149 5.03 7.10 13.40
C ARG A 149 4.73 7.83 12.09
N ARG A 150 5.52 8.84 11.73
CA ARG A 150 5.31 9.58 10.49
C ARG A 150 5.79 8.71 9.33
N THR A 151 4.89 8.45 8.40
CA THR A 151 5.21 7.82 7.12
C THR A 151 4.90 8.78 5.99
N TYR A 152 5.46 8.51 4.81
CA TYR A 152 5.18 9.30 3.62
C TYR A 152 4.40 8.45 2.62
N ALA A 153 3.48 9.07 1.89
CA ALA A 153 2.88 8.43 0.73
C ALA A 153 3.97 8.24 -0.33
N ILE A 154 4.04 7.06 -0.93
CA ILE A 154 5.04 6.74 -1.96
C ILE A 154 4.95 7.69 -3.16
N GLY A 155 3.73 8.07 -3.57
CA GLY A 155 3.56 9.09 -4.62
C GLY A 155 4.01 10.48 -4.19
N ALA A 156 3.87 10.83 -2.90
CA ALA A 156 4.26 12.15 -2.41
C ALA A 156 5.78 12.39 -2.42
N THR A 157 6.59 11.34 -2.59
CA THR A 157 8.04 11.47 -2.78
C THR A 157 8.45 11.62 -4.24
N GLY A 158 7.50 11.62 -5.18
CA GLY A 158 7.79 11.72 -6.61
C GLY A 158 7.83 10.38 -7.34
N ILE A 159 7.69 9.25 -6.64
CA ILE A 159 7.65 7.95 -7.29
C ILE A 159 6.34 7.80 -8.07
N GLU A 160 6.46 7.44 -9.35
CA GLU A 160 5.31 7.16 -10.21
C GLU A 160 4.79 5.74 -9.95
N ALA A 161 3.81 5.59 -9.06
CA ALA A 161 3.28 4.30 -8.63
C ALA A 161 2.83 3.38 -9.80
N ALA A 162 2.28 3.97 -10.88
CA ALA A 162 1.89 3.23 -12.08
C ALA A 162 3.10 2.60 -12.79
N LYS A 163 4.19 3.36 -12.96
CA LYS A 163 5.42 2.87 -13.57
C LYS A 163 6.09 1.83 -12.68
N LEU A 164 6.15 2.07 -11.37
CA LEU A 164 6.73 1.13 -10.42
C LEU A 164 6.01 -0.24 -10.46
N LEU A 165 4.68 -0.25 -10.45
CA LEU A 165 3.90 -1.49 -10.57
C LEU A 165 4.15 -2.22 -11.90
N GLN A 166 4.24 -1.47 -13.00
CA GLN A 166 4.51 -2.03 -14.32
C GLN A 166 5.93 -2.62 -14.41
N GLN A 167 6.93 -1.90 -13.91
CA GLN A 167 8.35 -2.30 -13.96
C GLN A 167 8.62 -3.51 -13.08
N VAL A 168 8.11 -3.51 -11.83
CA VAL A 168 8.46 -4.53 -10.83
C VAL A 168 7.59 -5.78 -10.93
N PHE A 169 6.31 -5.61 -11.29
CA PHE A 169 5.34 -6.70 -11.25
C PHE A 169 4.64 -6.97 -12.59
N GLY A 170 4.92 -6.20 -13.64
CA GLY A 170 4.20 -6.32 -14.91
C GLY A 170 2.74 -5.86 -14.80
N ILE A 171 2.40 -5.05 -13.79
CA ILE A 171 1.03 -4.65 -13.48
C ILE A 171 0.74 -3.28 -14.10
N LYS A 172 -0.15 -3.25 -15.09
CA LYS A 172 -0.72 -2.00 -15.61
C LYS A 172 -1.85 -1.52 -14.70
N LEU A 173 -1.71 -0.32 -14.14
CA LEU A 173 -2.79 0.31 -13.38
C LEU A 173 -3.97 0.65 -14.31
N GLN A 174 -5.17 0.36 -13.82
CA GLN A 174 -6.42 0.76 -14.44
C GLN A 174 -6.95 1.99 -13.71
N TRP A 175 -7.41 2.97 -14.48
CA TRP A 175 -8.02 4.19 -13.96
C TRP A 175 -9.50 4.14 -14.29
N TYR A 176 -10.35 4.43 -13.31
CA TYR A 176 -11.76 4.59 -13.58
C TYR A 176 -11.96 6.02 -14.14
N ILE A 177 -12.51 6.12 -15.34
CA ILE A 177 -12.91 7.39 -15.94
C ILE A 177 -14.43 7.48 -15.87
N SER A 178 -14.95 8.65 -15.51
CA SER A 178 -16.40 8.84 -15.38
C SER A 178 -17.09 8.60 -16.72
N GLY A 179 -18.03 7.65 -16.77
CA GLY A 179 -18.75 7.26 -17.99
C GLY A 179 -18.13 6.09 -18.77
N GLU A 180 -17.01 5.50 -18.33
CA GLU A 180 -16.37 4.35 -18.98
C GLU A 180 -16.65 3.00 -18.28
N GLU A 181 -16.11 1.92 -18.87
CA GLU A 181 -16.21 0.57 -18.34
C GLU A 181 -15.65 0.44 -16.91
N LYS A 182 -16.22 -0.49 -16.14
CA LYS A 182 -15.77 -0.78 -14.78
C LYS A 182 -14.34 -1.31 -14.81
N VAL A 183 -13.46 -0.74 -14.00
CA VAL A 183 -12.13 -1.33 -13.77
C VAL A 183 -12.23 -2.73 -13.17
N GLU A 184 -11.37 -3.63 -13.62
CA GLU A 184 -11.31 -5.04 -13.19
C GLU A 184 -10.73 -5.17 -11.78
N SER A 185 -9.86 -4.23 -11.39
CA SER A 185 -9.22 -4.26 -10.09
C SER A 185 -8.75 -2.89 -9.61
N ILE A 186 -8.62 -2.78 -8.29
CA ILE A 186 -7.90 -1.70 -7.63
C ILE A 186 -6.58 -2.26 -7.14
N SER A 187 -5.46 -1.67 -7.56
CA SER A 187 -4.12 -2.07 -7.14
C SER A 187 -3.42 -0.91 -6.45
N LYS A 188 -2.63 -1.22 -5.41
CA LYS A 188 -1.75 -0.25 -4.75
C LYS A 188 -0.37 -0.84 -4.52
N VAL A 189 0.59 0.05 -4.27
CA VAL A 189 1.98 -0.29 -3.96
C VAL A 189 2.47 0.48 -2.72
N MET A 190 3.27 -0.17 -1.89
CA MET A 190 4.05 0.44 -0.81
C MET A 190 5.53 0.03 -0.94
N GLY A 191 6.42 0.74 -0.26
CA GLY A 191 7.84 0.43 -0.22
C GLY A 191 8.41 0.47 1.20
N LEU A 192 9.33 -0.44 1.47
CA LEU A 192 10.12 -0.53 2.71
C LEU A 192 11.59 -0.44 2.30
N PHE A 193 12.25 0.67 2.61
CA PHE A 193 13.61 0.96 2.18
C PHE A 193 14.57 0.96 3.35
N CYS A 194 15.81 0.56 3.12
CA CYS A 194 16.80 0.30 4.16
C CYS A 194 18.22 0.59 3.63
N GLN A 195 19.14 0.79 4.58
CA GLN A 195 20.54 1.07 4.30
C GLN A 195 21.32 -0.16 3.83
N GLU A 196 21.01 -1.32 4.40
CA GLU A 196 21.81 -2.53 4.27
C GLU A 196 21.08 -3.62 3.50
N ARG A 197 21.78 -4.31 2.59
CA ARG A 197 21.18 -5.43 1.84
C ARG A 197 20.77 -6.58 2.77
N GLN A 198 21.43 -6.73 3.91
CA GLN A 198 21.03 -7.68 4.94
C GLN A 198 19.64 -7.34 5.53
N ALA A 199 19.33 -6.06 5.71
CA ALA A 199 18.02 -5.60 6.16
C ALA A 199 16.94 -5.91 5.10
N GLN A 200 17.24 -5.63 3.83
CA GLN A 200 16.36 -5.99 2.70
C GLN A 200 16.03 -7.49 2.69
N ASN A 201 17.04 -8.35 2.85
CA ASN A 201 16.86 -9.79 2.93
C ASN A 201 16.01 -10.20 4.14
N ARG A 202 16.26 -9.62 5.32
CA ARG A 202 15.41 -9.85 6.51
C ARG A 202 13.96 -9.47 6.29
N ILE A 203 13.68 -8.36 5.60
CA ILE A 203 12.31 -7.95 5.25
C ILE A 203 11.65 -9.01 4.36
N LEU A 204 12.36 -9.47 3.32
CA LEU A 204 11.86 -10.50 2.40
C LEU A 204 11.59 -11.83 3.11
N ASP A 205 12.57 -12.33 3.87
CA ASP A 205 12.52 -13.63 4.54
C ASP A 205 11.41 -13.68 5.61
N ASN A 206 11.16 -12.55 6.28
CA ASN A 206 10.13 -12.45 7.30
C ASN A 206 8.76 -11.98 6.78
N MET A 207 8.61 -11.74 5.47
CA MET A 207 7.37 -11.16 4.94
C MET A 207 6.14 -12.02 5.26
N LEU A 208 6.24 -13.34 5.11
CA LEU A 208 5.15 -14.25 5.47
C LEU A 208 4.85 -14.25 6.98
N ASN A 209 5.88 -14.21 7.83
CA ASN A 209 5.71 -14.12 9.28
C ASN A 209 5.01 -12.81 9.66
N ASN A 210 5.39 -11.70 9.02
CA ASN A 210 4.79 -10.40 9.24
C ASN A 210 3.34 -10.36 8.77
N LEU A 211 3.02 -10.94 7.61
CA LEU A 211 1.64 -11.10 7.15
C LEU A 211 0.81 -11.96 8.10
N ASN A 212 1.34 -13.08 8.58
CA ASN A 212 0.66 -13.97 9.52
C ASN A 212 0.40 -13.33 10.88
N ALA A 213 1.26 -12.41 11.32
CA ALA A 213 1.11 -11.70 12.58
C ALA A 213 0.08 -10.56 12.55
N LEU A 214 -0.44 -10.18 11.38
CA LEU A 214 -1.41 -9.08 11.29
C LEU A 214 -2.76 -9.48 11.88
N SER A 215 -3.41 -8.55 12.58
CA SER A 215 -4.75 -8.74 13.14
C SER A 215 -5.83 -9.01 12.09
N CYS A 216 -5.57 -8.67 10.82
CA CYS A 216 -6.45 -8.97 9.69
C CYS A 216 -6.16 -10.32 9.03
N THR A 217 -5.21 -11.10 9.55
CA THR A 217 -4.92 -12.47 9.10
C THR A 217 -5.52 -13.47 10.06
N ARG A 218 -6.54 -14.20 9.61
CA ARG A 218 -7.18 -15.27 10.40
C ARG A 218 -6.81 -16.68 9.95
N PHE A 219 -6.24 -16.80 8.76
CA PHE A 219 -5.84 -18.06 8.17
C PHE A 219 -4.35 -17.99 7.88
N THR A 220 -3.55 -18.75 8.63
CA THR A 220 -2.09 -18.78 8.51
C THR A 220 -1.66 -19.23 7.11
N ILE A 221 -0.63 -18.56 6.58
CA ILE A 221 -0.05 -18.77 5.26
C ILE A 221 1.34 -19.42 5.41
N PRO A 222 1.62 -20.57 4.77
CA PRO A 222 0.68 -21.50 4.16
C PRO A 222 0.02 -22.41 5.21
N GLY A 223 -1.29 -22.60 5.14
CA GLY A 223 -2.03 -23.49 6.02
C GLY A 223 -3.23 -24.13 5.33
N SER A 224 -3.68 -25.29 5.81
CA SER A 224 -4.79 -26.05 5.18
C SER A 224 -6.08 -25.24 5.11
N ARG A 225 -6.46 -24.57 6.21
CA ARG A 225 -7.62 -23.67 6.24
C ARG A 225 -7.47 -22.50 5.27
N TYR A 226 -6.27 -21.92 5.15
CA TYR A 226 -5.99 -20.88 4.18
C TYR A 226 -6.19 -21.38 2.74
N GLN A 227 -5.67 -22.56 2.40
CA GLN A 227 -5.84 -23.16 1.08
C GLN A 227 -7.32 -23.44 0.74
N MET A 228 -8.11 -23.92 1.72
CA MET A 228 -9.55 -24.08 1.55
C MET A 228 -10.24 -22.75 1.27
N MET A 229 -9.90 -21.70 2.00
CA MET A 229 -10.47 -20.36 1.79
C MET A 229 -10.09 -19.78 0.43
N VAL A 230 -8.84 -19.94 0.00
CA VAL A 230 -8.40 -19.52 -1.33
C VAL A 230 -9.17 -20.26 -2.41
N LYS A 231 -9.32 -21.58 -2.31
CA LYS A 231 -10.13 -22.37 -3.24
C LYS A 231 -11.60 -21.94 -3.25
N SER A 232 -12.16 -21.58 -2.09
CA SER A 232 -13.56 -21.14 -1.99
C SER A 232 -13.80 -19.74 -2.55
N LEU A 233 -12.84 -18.82 -2.40
CA LEU A 233 -13.03 -17.40 -2.68
C LEU A 233 -12.38 -16.94 -3.99
N ALA A 234 -11.38 -17.67 -4.49
CA ALA A 234 -10.59 -17.28 -5.66
C ALA A 234 -10.47 -18.41 -6.70
N TYR A 235 -11.42 -19.35 -6.70
CA TYR A 235 -11.42 -20.55 -7.56
C TYR A 235 -11.20 -20.21 -9.04
N ASP A 236 -11.91 -19.20 -9.56
CA ASP A 236 -11.95 -18.84 -10.98
C ASP A 236 -10.65 -18.22 -11.54
N LEU A 237 -9.60 -18.09 -10.74
CA LEU A 237 -8.30 -17.55 -11.17
C LEU A 237 -7.14 -18.54 -10.94
N ILE A 238 -7.44 -19.74 -10.43
CA ILE A 238 -6.46 -20.80 -10.17
C ILE A 238 -6.50 -21.85 -11.32
N HIS A 239 -7.46 -21.71 -12.24
CA HIS A 239 -7.66 -22.51 -13.45
C HIS A 239 -7.84 -21.58 -14.65
#